data_AF-A0A3S4QBV7-F1
#
_entry.id   AF-A0A3S4QBV7-F1
#
_cell.length_a   1.000
_cell.length_b   1.000
_cell.length_c   1.000
_cell.angle_alpha   90.00
_cell.angle_beta   90.00
_cell.angle_gamma   90.00
#
_symmetry.space_group_name_H-M   'P 1'
#
loop_
_entity.id
_entity.type
_entity.pdbx_description
1 polymer ?
#
loop_
_entity_poly.entity_id
_entity_poly.type
_entity_poly.pdbx_seq_one_letter_code
_entity_poly.pdbx_strand_id
1 'polypeptide(L)'
;MNIHKNTRLTPHQRQAVWRAYTQDKITVTSLARQYQVSRVTIYRILKAARLQLLAPQNSTNNRFKQAKYGMKRLAKVEKHIEEKLKKQAKRYNKSYPGEMVHFDTKRLPLLQNQKATASRDYLFVAIDDYSRELYAAILPDRTAASAAKFLLRDVIDCCPYTIECAYSDNGMEYRGNASHPFAVACVQNNINQKFTRIARPQTNGKAERVIRTLMEMWHDKVPFMDSEHRQKELCRFVNFYNTVKPHKGLKGDTPFEVLQAYFSQSVV
;
A
#
# COMPACT_ATOMS: atom_id res chain seq x y z
N MET A 1 27.32 -13.21 59.63
CA MET A 1 27.34 -12.25 58.51
C MET A 1 26.13 -12.53 57.62
N ASN A 2 25.12 -11.66 57.61
CA ASN A 2 23.86 -11.90 56.86
C ASN A 2 24.03 -11.34 55.45
N ILE A 3 24.19 -12.22 54.48
CA ILE A 3 24.33 -11.86 53.07
C ILE A 3 23.01 -11.25 52.55
N HIS A 4 23.10 -10.20 51.73
CA HIS A 4 21.97 -9.42 51.24
C HIS A 4 20.89 -10.28 50.55
N LYS A 5 19.60 -9.95 50.75
CA LYS A 5 18.43 -10.69 50.26
C LYS A 5 18.38 -10.96 48.74
N ASN A 6 19.17 -10.22 47.96
CA ASN A 6 19.27 -10.35 46.51
C ASN A 6 20.52 -11.13 46.04
N THR A 7 21.26 -11.76 46.95
CA THR A 7 22.47 -12.50 46.57
C THR A 7 22.10 -13.71 45.71
N ARG A 8 22.68 -13.74 44.52
CA ARG A 8 22.43 -14.77 43.53
C ARG A 8 23.45 -15.89 43.71
N LEU A 9 22.98 -17.07 44.13
CA LEU A 9 23.82 -18.27 44.07
C LEU A 9 24.23 -18.55 42.62
N THR A 10 25.50 -18.93 42.45
CA THR A 10 26.09 -19.29 41.16
C THR A 10 25.43 -20.56 40.59
N PRO A 11 25.55 -20.83 39.28
CA PRO A 11 24.95 -22.02 38.68
C PRO A 11 25.46 -23.33 39.32
N HIS A 12 26.74 -23.39 39.66
CA HIS A 12 27.35 -24.51 40.38
C HIS A 12 26.78 -24.67 41.79
N GLN A 13 26.61 -23.57 42.53
CA GLN A 13 25.99 -23.62 43.86
C GLN A 13 24.53 -24.08 43.79
N ARG A 14 23.78 -23.71 42.74
CA ARG A 14 22.40 -24.20 42.54
C ARG A 14 22.34 -25.70 42.27
N GLN A 15 23.29 -26.23 41.48
CA GLN A 15 23.41 -27.66 41.23
C GLN A 15 23.77 -28.42 42.53
N ALA A 16 24.69 -27.88 43.32
CA ALA A 16 25.06 -28.44 44.62
C ALA A 16 23.87 -28.45 45.60
N VAL A 17 23.09 -27.37 45.67
CA VAL A 17 21.84 -27.31 46.45
C VAL A 17 20.83 -28.38 46.00
N TRP A 18 20.68 -28.59 44.69
CA TRP A 18 19.78 -29.60 44.15
C TRP A 18 20.23 -31.03 44.51
N ARG A 19 21.52 -31.35 44.34
CA ARG A 19 22.09 -32.65 44.72
C ARG A 19 21.93 -32.89 46.23
N ALA A 20 22.34 -31.92 47.04
CA ALA A 20 22.22 -32.01 48.50
C ALA A 20 20.78 -32.20 48.99
N TYR A 21 19.79 -31.59 48.33
CA TYR A 21 18.39 -31.77 48.68
C TYR A 21 17.82 -33.13 48.21
N THR A 22 18.23 -33.61 47.04
CA THR A 22 17.63 -34.81 46.42
C THR A 22 18.32 -36.11 46.80
N GLN A 23 19.66 -36.12 46.80
CA GLN A 23 20.52 -37.26 47.09
C GLN A 23 20.82 -37.33 48.59
N ASP A 24 21.31 -36.23 49.17
CA ASP A 24 21.77 -36.21 50.56
C ASP A 24 20.65 -35.86 51.56
N LYS A 25 19.41 -35.65 51.07
CA LYS A 25 18.19 -35.35 51.84
C LYS A 25 18.34 -34.20 52.84
N ILE A 26 19.24 -33.25 52.57
CA ILE A 26 19.49 -32.11 53.45
C ILE A 26 18.26 -31.19 53.48
N THR A 27 17.88 -30.76 54.68
CA THR A 27 16.72 -29.89 54.87
C THR A 27 16.95 -28.49 54.28
N VAL A 28 15.87 -27.85 53.83
CA VAL A 28 15.90 -26.47 53.29
C VAL A 28 16.49 -25.48 54.31
N THR A 29 16.24 -25.69 55.60
CA THR A 29 16.78 -24.85 56.68
C THR A 29 18.31 -24.98 56.79
N SER A 30 18.85 -26.19 56.66
CA SER A 30 20.29 -26.43 56.67
C SER A 30 20.97 -25.83 55.44
N LEU A 31 20.38 -26.02 54.25
CA LEU A 31 20.87 -25.42 53.00
C LEU A 31 20.86 -23.89 53.04
N ALA A 32 19.80 -23.28 53.59
CA ALA A 32 19.73 -21.84 53.76
C ALA A 32 20.86 -21.30 54.65
N ARG A 33 21.19 -22.03 55.73
CA ARG A 33 22.28 -21.67 56.64
C ARG A 33 23.66 -21.86 55.99
N GLN A 34 23.88 -23.00 55.32
CA GLN A 34 25.15 -23.34 54.66
C GLN A 34 25.52 -22.32 53.57
N TYR A 35 24.55 -21.95 52.72
CA TYR A 35 24.77 -21.01 51.63
C TYR A 35 24.51 -19.55 52.02
N GLN A 36 24.22 -19.28 53.30
CA GLN A 36 23.93 -17.95 53.84
C GLN A 36 22.86 -17.19 53.03
N VAL A 37 21.80 -17.88 52.60
CA VAL A 37 20.68 -17.29 51.83
C VAL A 37 19.34 -17.54 52.51
N SER A 38 18.32 -16.75 52.15
CA SER A 38 16.97 -16.98 52.66
C SER A 38 16.41 -18.34 52.25
N ARG A 39 15.55 -18.93 53.09
CA ARG A 39 14.78 -20.15 52.73
C ARG A 39 13.97 -19.96 51.44
N VAL A 40 13.45 -18.75 51.20
CA VAL A 40 12.73 -18.39 49.97
C VAL A 40 13.63 -18.54 48.73
N THR A 41 14.91 -18.17 48.86
CA THR A 41 15.91 -18.34 47.79
C THR A 41 16.13 -19.82 47.48
N ILE A 42 16.28 -20.67 48.50
CA ILE A 42 16.40 -22.13 48.34
C ILE A 42 15.15 -22.70 47.68
N TYR A 43 13.94 -22.33 48.12
CA TYR A 43 12.69 -22.79 47.51
C TYR A 43 12.58 -22.40 46.03
N ARG A 44 12.99 -21.17 45.65
CA ARG A 44 13.02 -20.77 44.23
C ARG A 44 14.00 -21.61 43.41
N ILE A 45 15.17 -21.91 43.97
CA ILE A 45 16.18 -22.75 43.31
C ILE A 45 15.65 -24.16 43.12
N LEU A 46 15.06 -24.78 44.15
CA LEU A 46 14.47 -26.12 44.03
C LEU A 46 13.30 -26.16 43.02
N LYS A 47 12.45 -25.12 43.00
CA LYS A 47 11.38 -24.99 42.00
C LYS A 47 11.93 -24.90 40.57
N ALA A 48 13.01 -24.15 40.36
CA ALA A 48 13.68 -24.05 39.06
C ALA A 48 14.41 -25.35 38.69
N ALA A 49 15.05 -26.00 39.65
CA ALA A 49 15.77 -27.26 39.47
C ALA A 49 14.86 -28.42 39.06
N ARG A 50 13.63 -28.48 39.61
CA ARG A 50 12.58 -29.43 39.16
C ARG A 50 12.21 -29.27 37.68
N LEU A 51 12.38 -28.08 37.13
CA LEU A 51 12.18 -27.76 35.71
C LEU A 51 13.49 -27.85 34.90
N GLN A 52 14.57 -28.37 35.49
CA GLN A 52 15.92 -28.44 34.91
C GLN A 52 16.52 -27.06 34.54
N LEU A 53 16.03 -25.97 35.14
CA LEU A 53 16.46 -24.59 34.87
C LEU A 53 17.55 -24.12 35.86
N LEU A 54 18.67 -24.85 35.94
CA LEU A 54 19.76 -24.57 36.88
C LEU A 54 20.73 -23.47 36.39
N ALA A 55 20.79 -23.24 35.09
CA ALA A 55 21.58 -22.15 34.48
C ALA A 55 20.80 -20.82 34.49
N PRO A 56 21.48 -19.66 34.62
CA PRO A 56 20.88 -18.34 34.44
C PRO A 56 20.35 -18.26 33.00
N GLN A 57 19.05 -18.05 32.85
CA GLN A 57 18.44 -17.90 31.54
C GLN A 57 18.71 -16.48 31.05
N ASN A 58 19.40 -16.34 29.92
CA ASN A 58 19.65 -15.04 29.30
C ASN A 58 18.29 -14.45 28.88
N SER A 59 17.96 -13.31 29.49
CA SER A 59 16.69 -12.62 29.41
C SER A 59 16.48 -12.03 28.02
N THR A 60 16.01 -12.83 27.07
CA THR A 60 15.26 -12.36 25.88
C THR A 60 14.58 -13.51 25.15
N ASN A 61 15.22 -14.68 25.06
CA ASN A 61 14.78 -15.73 24.12
C ASN A 61 13.67 -16.66 24.62
N ASN A 62 13.54 -16.94 25.92
CA ASN A 62 12.55 -17.93 26.38
C ASN A 62 11.09 -17.45 26.29
N ARG A 63 10.85 -16.13 26.32
CA ARG A 63 9.51 -15.57 26.06
C ARG A 63 9.04 -15.93 24.65
N PHE A 64 9.95 -15.93 23.67
CA PHE A 64 9.66 -16.23 22.27
C PHE A 64 9.70 -17.73 21.93
N LYS A 65 10.38 -18.56 22.73
CA LYS A 65 10.43 -20.03 22.57
C LYS A 65 9.23 -20.78 23.17
N GLN A 66 8.34 -20.11 23.89
CA GLN A 66 7.13 -20.74 24.40
C GLN A 66 6.12 -20.97 23.27
N ALA A 67 5.59 -22.18 23.14
CA ALA A 67 4.55 -22.54 22.17
C ALA A 67 3.36 -21.56 22.20
N LYS A 68 2.96 -21.11 23.40
CA LYS A 68 1.94 -20.08 23.60
C LYS A 68 2.25 -18.75 22.90
N TYR A 69 3.51 -18.32 22.90
CA TYR A 69 3.95 -17.09 22.25
C TYR A 69 4.08 -17.28 20.73
N GLY A 70 4.58 -18.43 20.29
CA GLY A 70 4.59 -18.84 18.88
C GLY A 70 3.19 -18.83 18.27
N MET A 71 2.21 -19.48 18.93
CA MET A 71 0.81 -19.51 18.49
C MET A 71 0.16 -18.12 18.44
N LYS A 72 0.38 -17.27 19.45
CA LYS A 72 -0.13 -15.88 19.43
C LYS A 72 0.45 -15.07 18.27
N ARG A 73 1.73 -15.26 17.95
CA ARG A 73 2.38 -14.60 16.81
C ARG A 73 1.84 -15.15 15.49
N LEU A 74 1.66 -16.46 15.38
CA LEU A 74 1.08 -17.11 14.20
C LEU A 74 -0.32 -16.57 13.90
N ALA A 75 -1.22 -16.56 14.89
CA ALA A 75 -2.57 -16.01 14.72
C ALA A 75 -2.58 -14.53 14.29
N LYS A 76 -1.64 -13.72 14.79
CA LYS A 76 -1.48 -12.33 14.35
C LYS A 76 -1.01 -12.23 12.90
N VAL A 77 -0.09 -13.10 12.49
CA VAL A 77 0.41 -13.17 11.11
C VAL A 77 -0.67 -13.67 10.17
N GLU A 78 -1.40 -14.73 10.53
CA GLU A 78 -2.55 -15.25 9.77
C GLU A 78 -3.63 -14.20 9.58
N LYS A 79 -4.05 -13.53 10.66
CA LYS A 79 -5.02 -12.43 10.57
C LYS A 79 -4.53 -11.31 9.64
N HIS A 80 -3.25 -10.95 9.72
CA HIS A 80 -2.67 -9.95 8.83
C HIS A 80 -2.66 -10.40 7.37
N ILE A 81 -2.34 -11.67 7.11
CA ILE A 81 -2.39 -12.28 5.77
C ILE A 81 -3.84 -12.31 5.25
N GLU A 82 -4.80 -12.75 6.06
CA GLU A 82 -6.22 -12.74 5.71
C GLU A 82 -6.74 -11.34 5.41
N GLU A 83 -6.41 -10.35 6.22
CA GLU A 83 -6.78 -8.96 5.97
C GLU A 83 -6.16 -8.43 4.67
N LYS A 84 -4.91 -8.80 4.38
CA LYS A 84 -4.23 -8.47 3.12
C LYS A 84 -4.91 -9.14 1.93
N LEU A 85 -5.25 -10.43 2.03
CA LEU A 85 -5.97 -11.19 1.00
C LEU A 85 -7.38 -10.65 0.78
N LYS A 86 -8.13 -10.32 1.84
CA LYS A 86 -9.45 -9.66 1.75
C LYS A 86 -9.36 -8.28 1.09
N LYS A 87 -8.30 -7.51 1.36
CA LYS A 87 -8.06 -6.22 0.69
C LYS A 87 -7.68 -6.40 -0.79
N GLN A 88 -6.93 -7.44 -1.12
CA GLN A 88 -6.59 -7.79 -2.51
C GLN A 88 -7.82 -8.27 -3.29
N ALA A 89 -8.63 -9.16 -2.72
CA ALA A 89 -9.87 -9.66 -3.32
C ALA A 89 -10.91 -8.54 -3.56
N LYS A 90 -10.85 -7.44 -2.79
CA LYS A 90 -11.68 -6.25 -3.00
C LYS A 90 -11.17 -5.31 -4.10
N ARG A 91 -9.94 -5.47 -4.59
CA ARG A 91 -9.45 -4.73 -5.76
C ARG A 91 -9.98 -5.44 -7.01
N TYR A 92 -11.24 -5.20 -7.32
CA TYR A 92 -11.81 -5.60 -8.61
C TYR A 92 -10.96 -4.95 -9.72
N ASN A 93 -10.44 -5.77 -10.62
CA ASN A 93 -10.11 -5.30 -11.96
C ASN A 93 -11.34 -5.58 -12.81
N LYS A 94 -11.59 -4.69 -13.77
CA LYS A 94 -12.60 -4.88 -14.81
C LYS A 94 -12.26 -6.09 -15.69
N SER A 95 -13.23 -6.56 -16.45
CA SER A 95 -13.12 -7.80 -17.22
C SER A 95 -12.58 -7.56 -18.64
N TYR A 96 -12.80 -6.37 -19.19
CA TYR A 96 -12.40 -6.00 -20.55
C TYR A 96 -12.05 -4.50 -20.65
N PRO A 97 -11.27 -4.09 -21.68
CA PRO A 97 -10.96 -2.68 -21.94
C PRO A 97 -12.22 -1.85 -22.14
N GLY A 98 -12.30 -0.68 -21.50
CA GLY A 98 -13.41 0.25 -21.68
C GLY A 98 -14.62 0.02 -20.77
N GLU A 99 -14.69 -1.10 -20.02
CA GLU A 99 -15.76 -1.33 -19.04
C GLU A 99 -15.82 -0.19 -18.00
N MET A 100 -14.66 0.37 -17.63
CA MET A 100 -14.57 1.53 -16.76
C MET A 100 -13.25 2.29 -16.94
N VAL A 101 -13.35 3.58 -17.20
CA VAL A 101 -12.21 4.49 -17.29
C VAL A 101 -12.24 5.46 -16.11
N HIS A 102 -11.14 5.55 -15.38
CA HIS A 102 -11.00 6.41 -14.22
C HIS A 102 -10.46 7.79 -14.62
N PHE A 103 -11.20 8.83 -14.29
CA PHE A 103 -10.84 10.22 -14.52
C PHE A 103 -10.39 10.90 -13.22
N ASP A 104 -9.38 11.75 -13.33
CA ASP A 104 -8.89 12.60 -12.25
C ASP A 104 -8.16 13.83 -12.83
N THR A 105 -8.04 14.89 -12.02
CA THR A 105 -7.40 16.14 -12.41
C THR A 105 -6.38 16.59 -11.37
N LYS A 106 -5.19 17.00 -11.84
CA LYS A 106 -4.12 17.55 -11.01
C LYS A 106 -3.75 18.95 -11.44
N ARG A 107 -3.83 19.91 -10.52
CA ARG A 107 -3.22 21.23 -10.71
C ARG A 107 -1.70 21.10 -10.78
N LEU A 108 -1.09 21.59 -11.86
CA LEU A 108 0.35 21.52 -12.06
C LEU A 108 1.09 22.65 -11.31
N PRO A 109 2.36 22.43 -10.94
CA PRO A 109 3.28 23.50 -10.56
C PRO A 109 3.46 24.52 -11.68
N LEU A 110 3.80 25.75 -11.29
CA LEU A 110 4.19 26.79 -12.24
C LEU A 110 5.55 26.43 -12.86
N LEU A 111 5.75 26.87 -14.10
CA LEU A 111 7.05 26.79 -14.74
C LEU A 111 8.04 27.73 -14.05
N GLN A 112 9.34 27.44 -14.12
CA GLN A 112 10.37 28.23 -13.43
C GLN A 112 10.35 29.72 -13.82
N ASN A 113 9.99 30.02 -15.07
CA ASN A 113 9.96 31.37 -15.62
C ASN A 113 8.62 32.11 -15.37
N GLN A 114 7.67 31.49 -14.67
CA GLN A 114 6.35 32.09 -14.41
C GLN A 114 6.30 32.76 -13.03
N LYS A 115 5.62 33.91 -12.98
CA LYS A 115 5.35 34.62 -11.71
C LYS A 115 4.38 33.81 -10.84
N ALA A 116 4.49 33.96 -9.52
CA ALA A 116 3.61 33.27 -8.56
C ALA A 116 2.11 33.58 -8.76
N THR A 117 1.79 34.70 -9.39
CA THR A 117 0.41 35.15 -9.72
C THR A 117 -0.10 34.64 -11.07
N ALA A 118 0.71 33.93 -11.85
CA ALA A 118 0.29 33.39 -13.13
C ALA A 118 -0.80 32.32 -12.95
N SER A 119 -1.65 32.19 -13.97
CA SER A 119 -2.60 31.07 -14.06
C SER A 119 -1.83 29.74 -14.08
N ARG A 120 -2.39 28.74 -13.41
CA ARG A 120 -1.83 27.40 -13.38
C ARG A 120 -2.57 26.51 -14.34
N ASP A 121 -1.84 25.68 -15.05
CA ASP A 121 -2.41 24.64 -15.87
C ASP A 121 -2.81 23.41 -15.05
N TYR A 122 -3.70 22.62 -15.63
CA TYR A 122 -4.30 21.45 -15.03
C TYR A 122 -4.04 20.24 -15.93
N LEU A 123 -3.50 19.19 -15.33
CA LEU A 123 -3.31 17.90 -15.95
C LEU A 123 -4.59 17.08 -15.74
N PHE A 124 -5.29 16.79 -16.83
CA PHE A 124 -6.40 15.85 -16.86
C PHE A 124 -5.86 14.47 -17.21
N VAL A 125 -6.32 13.44 -16.51
CA VAL A 125 -5.93 12.06 -16.72
C VAL A 125 -7.16 11.17 -16.82
N ALA A 126 -7.15 10.25 -17.77
CA ALA A 126 -8.04 9.13 -17.85
C ALA A 126 -7.22 7.83 -17.92
N ILE A 127 -7.57 6.83 -17.12
CA ILE A 127 -6.89 5.53 -17.13
C ILE A 127 -7.90 4.40 -17.16
N ASP A 128 -7.75 3.51 -18.14
CA ASP A 128 -8.58 2.31 -18.22
C ASP A 128 -8.30 1.38 -17.03
N ASP A 129 -9.36 0.82 -16.44
CA ASP A 129 -9.25 -0.01 -15.25
C ASP A 129 -8.56 -1.36 -15.52
N TYR A 130 -8.81 -1.92 -16.72
CA TYR A 130 -8.35 -3.23 -17.18
C TYR A 130 -6.91 -3.18 -17.70
N SER A 131 -6.71 -2.54 -18.84
CA SER A 131 -5.44 -2.47 -19.59
C SER A 131 -4.44 -1.50 -18.98
N ARG A 132 -4.91 -0.55 -18.16
CA ARG A 132 -4.14 0.60 -17.68
C ARG A 132 -3.66 1.52 -18.78
N GLU A 133 -4.30 1.51 -19.95
CA GLU A 133 -4.04 2.51 -20.97
C GLU A 133 -4.32 3.91 -20.41
N LEU A 134 -3.35 4.80 -20.61
CA LEU A 134 -3.33 6.14 -20.06
C LEU A 134 -3.59 7.16 -21.17
N TYR A 135 -4.52 8.06 -20.89
CA TYR A 135 -4.76 9.28 -21.65
C TYR A 135 -4.51 10.47 -20.73
N ALA A 136 -3.83 11.49 -21.22
CA ALA A 136 -3.55 12.68 -20.43
C ALA A 136 -3.42 13.93 -21.31
N ALA A 137 -3.95 15.04 -20.82
CA ALA A 137 -3.86 16.34 -21.49
C ALA A 137 -3.65 17.46 -20.47
N ILE A 138 -3.03 18.56 -20.93
CA ILE A 138 -2.85 19.78 -20.13
C ILE A 138 -3.84 20.82 -20.64
N LEU A 139 -4.69 21.32 -19.74
CA LEU A 139 -5.69 22.35 -20.04
C LEU A 139 -5.49 23.57 -19.11
N PRO A 140 -5.87 24.78 -19.56
CA PRO A 140 -5.59 26.02 -18.83
C PRO A 140 -6.42 26.19 -17.55
N ASP A 141 -7.49 25.42 -17.38
CA ASP A 141 -8.41 25.54 -16.26
C ASP A 141 -9.01 24.19 -15.85
N ARG A 142 -9.66 24.19 -14.67
CA ARG A 142 -10.36 23.05 -14.08
C ARG A 142 -11.87 23.21 -14.18
N THR A 143 -12.37 23.48 -15.38
CA THR A 143 -13.81 23.64 -15.62
C THR A 143 -14.45 22.36 -16.17
N ALA A 144 -15.77 22.26 -16.03
CA ALA A 144 -16.55 21.18 -16.64
C ALA A 144 -16.43 21.15 -18.18
N ALA A 145 -16.29 22.32 -18.82
CA ALA A 145 -16.09 22.42 -20.26
C ALA A 145 -14.73 21.85 -20.68
N SER A 146 -13.66 22.16 -19.92
CA SER A 146 -12.34 21.57 -20.12
C SER A 146 -12.35 20.05 -19.91
N ALA A 147 -13.03 19.56 -18.87
CA ALA A 147 -13.19 18.13 -18.66
C ALA A 147 -13.93 17.45 -19.82
N ALA A 148 -15.00 18.07 -20.34
CA ALA A 148 -15.75 17.54 -21.48
C ALA A 148 -14.91 17.53 -22.77
N LYS A 149 -14.13 18.59 -23.01
CA LYS A 149 -13.19 18.67 -24.12
C LYS A 149 -12.15 17.55 -24.04
N PHE A 150 -11.60 17.30 -22.86
CA PHE A 150 -10.66 16.20 -22.62
C PHE A 150 -11.29 14.83 -22.94
N LEU A 151 -12.50 14.58 -22.43
CA LEU A 151 -13.22 13.34 -22.74
C LEU A 151 -13.41 13.13 -24.24
N LEU A 152 -13.88 14.15 -24.96
CA LEU A 152 -14.17 14.03 -26.39
C LEU A 152 -12.89 13.87 -27.21
N ARG A 153 -11.95 14.81 -27.08
CA ARG A 153 -10.81 14.94 -27.99
C ARG A 153 -9.61 14.06 -27.66
N ASP A 154 -9.34 13.89 -26.37
CA ASP A 154 -8.11 13.22 -25.94
C ASP A 154 -8.38 11.77 -25.51
N VAL A 155 -9.62 11.44 -25.12
CA VAL A 155 -9.99 10.09 -24.71
C VAL A 155 -10.78 9.39 -25.82
N ILE A 156 -11.98 9.86 -26.18
CA ILE A 156 -12.84 9.17 -27.15
C ILE A 156 -12.21 9.10 -28.54
N ASP A 157 -11.74 10.24 -29.09
CA ASP A 157 -11.14 10.28 -30.43
C ASP A 157 -9.87 9.43 -30.55
N CYS A 158 -9.16 9.18 -29.45
CA CYS A 158 -7.93 8.39 -29.42
C CYS A 158 -8.13 6.94 -28.99
N CYS A 159 -9.28 6.60 -28.41
CA CYS A 159 -9.52 5.29 -27.81
C CYS A 159 -9.96 4.28 -28.87
N PRO A 160 -9.26 3.14 -29.03
CA PRO A 160 -9.58 2.16 -30.07
C PRO A 160 -10.79 1.27 -29.73
N TYR A 161 -11.42 1.47 -28.56
CA TYR A 161 -12.54 0.68 -28.07
C TYR A 161 -13.62 1.54 -27.41
N THR A 162 -14.81 0.96 -27.22
CA THR A 162 -15.94 1.64 -26.60
C THR A 162 -15.76 1.79 -25.09
N ILE A 163 -16.08 2.97 -24.56
CA ILE A 163 -16.04 3.25 -23.13
C ILE A 163 -17.47 3.15 -22.59
N GLU A 164 -17.73 2.23 -21.68
CA GLU A 164 -19.06 2.07 -21.09
C GLU A 164 -19.29 2.97 -19.88
N CYS A 165 -18.22 3.27 -19.14
CA CYS A 165 -18.34 3.99 -17.89
C CYS A 165 -17.16 4.93 -17.61
N ALA A 166 -17.48 6.22 -17.40
CA ALA A 166 -16.57 7.21 -16.85
C ALA A 166 -16.71 7.24 -15.32
N TYR A 167 -15.64 6.89 -14.62
CA TYR A 167 -15.57 6.87 -13.17
C TYR A 167 -14.71 8.02 -12.66
N SER A 168 -15.24 8.89 -11.79
CA SER A 168 -14.50 10.06 -11.29
C SER A 168 -14.75 10.29 -9.80
N ASP A 169 -14.01 11.22 -9.20
CA ASP A 169 -14.38 11.75 -7.89
C ASP A 169 -15.57 12.72 -7.99
N ASN A 170 -15.95 13.34 -6.87
CA ASN A 170 -17.07 14.28 -6.84
C ASN A 170 -16.64 15.73 -7.15
N GLY A 171 -15.53 15.92 -7.88
CA GLY A 171 -15.05 17.24 -8.30
C GLY A 171 -16.09 17.99 -9.15
N MET A 172 -16.13 19.31 -9.01
CA MET A 172 -17.07 20.19 -9.74
C MET A 172 -16.85 20.18 -11.26
N GLU A 173 -15.68 19.72 -11.72
CA GLU A 173 -15.37 19.50 -13.12
C GLU A 173 -16.05 18.26 -13.71
N TYR A 174 -16.48 17.31 -12.88
CA TYR A 174 -17.11 16.06 -13.31
C TYR A 174 -18.57 15.97 -12.88
N ARG A 175 -18.91 16.50 -11.70
CA ARG A 175 -20.25 16.39 -11.10
C ARG A 175 -20.96 17.74 -11.11
N GLY A 176 -22.15 17.76 -11.70
CA GLY A 176 -23.04 18.93 -11.70
C GLY A 176 -24.50 18.58 -11.99
N ASN A 177 -25.25 19.58 -12.47
CA ASN A 177 -26.65 19.45 -12.87
C ASN A 177 -26.79 18.76 -14.24
N ALA A 178 -28.02 18.61 -14.74
CA ALA A 178 -28.31 17.96 -16.02
C ALA A 178 -27.61 18.62 -17.24
N SER A 179 -27.35 19.92 -17.16
CA SER A 179 -26.65 20.70 -18.20
C SER A 179 -25.14 20.74 -18.01
N HIS A 180 -24.59 19.93 -17.09
CA HIS A 180 -23.16 19.89 -16.82
C HIS A 180 -22.41 19.38 -18.06
N PRO A 181 -21.46 20.15 -18.64
CA PRO A 181 -20.83 19.81 -19.92
C PRO A 181 -20.26 18.40 -20.00
N PHE A 182 -19.58 17.92 -18.95
CA PHE A 182 -19.04 16.57 -18.92
C PHE A 182 -20.15 15.50 -18.92
N ALA A 183 -21.24 15.74 -18.19
CA ALA A 183 -22.36 14.79 -18.13
C ALA A 183 -23.08 14.72 -19.48
N VAL A 184 -23.28 15.86 -20.14
CA VAL A 184 -23.83 15.94 -21.49
C VAL A 184 -22.95 15.17 -22.49
N ALA A 185 -21.63 15.38 -22.45
CA ALA A 185 -20.69 14.66 -23.31
C ALA A 185 -20.73 13.14 -23.08
N CYS A 186 -20.80 12.69 -21.83
CA CYS A 186 -20.98 11.29 -21.50
C CYS A 186 -22.28 10.72 -22.10
N VAL A 187 -23.42 11.38 -21.89
CA VAL A 187 -24.72 10.93 -22.40
C VAL A 187 -24.74 10.86 -23.92
N GLN A 188 -24.21 11.87 -24.61
CA GLN A 188 -24.15 11.92 -26.07
C GLN A 188 -23.32 10.79 -26.69
N ASN A 189 -22.37 10.23 -25.92
CA ASN A 189 -21.49 9.14 -26.37
C ASN A 189 -21.86 7.79 -25.73
N ASN A 190 -23.05 7.67 -25.12
CA ASN A 190 -23.53 6.46 -24.44
C ASN A 190 -22.62 5.96 -23.31
N ILE A 191 -21.93 6.89 -22.62
CA ILE A 191 -21.04 6.60 -21.51
C ILE A 191 -21.78 6.82 -20.18
N ASN A 192 -21.84 5.80 -19.34
CA ASN A 192 -22.41 5.93 -17.99
C ASN A 192 -21.45 6.67 -17.06
N GLN A 193 -21.93 7.63 -16.29
CA GLN A 193 -21.11 8.29 -15.28
C GLN A 193 -21.27 7.63 -13.91
N LYS A 194 -20.16 7.32 -13.25
CA LYS A 194 -20.12 6.83 -11.86
C LYS A 194 -19.15 7.66 -11.03
N PHE A 195 -19.45 7.76 -9.73
CA PHE A 195 -18.66 8.56 -8.80
C PHE A 195 -18.13 7.74 -7.63
N THR A 196 -17.04 8.23 -7.03
CA THR A 196 -16.58 7.73 -5.74
C THR A 196 -17.64 7.91 -4.67
N ARG A 197 -17.80 6.88 -3.82
CA ARG A 197 -18.64 7.00 -2.63
C ARG A 197 -17.99 7.97 -1.66
N ILE A 198 -18.80 8.82 -1.04
CA ILE A 198 -18.37 9.75 0.00
C ILE A 198 -17.58 8.99 1.08
N ALA A 199 -16.45 9.56 1.51
CA ALA A 199 -15.52 9.01 2.50
C ALA A 199 -14.85 7.66 2.12
N ARG A 200 -14.79 7.30 0.83
CA ARG A 200 -14.05 6.12 0.33
C ARG A 200 -13.12 6.47 -0.84
N PRO A 201 -12.06 7.28 -0.62
CA PRO A 201 -11.15 7.72 -1.69
C PRO A 201 -10.39 6.57 -2.37
N GLN A 202 -10.29 5.42 -1.70
CA GLN A 202 -9.55 4.25 -2.16
C GLN A 202 -10.02 3.70 -3.51
N THR A 203 -11.24 4.01 -3.95
CA THR A 203 -11.79 3.49 -5.22
C THR A 203 -11.28 4.22 -6.45
N ASN A 204 -10.84 5.50 -6.36
CA ASN A 204 -10.17 6.18 -7.49
C ASN A 204 -8.64 6.03 -7.47
N GLY A 205 -8.11 5.10 -6.65
CA GLY A 205 -6.67 4.96 -6.43
C GLY A 205 -5.86 4.59 -7.69
N LYS A 206 -6.50 4.18 -8.80
CA LYS A 206 -5.84 3.94 -10.09
C LYS A 206 -5.42 5.26 -10.74
N ALA A 207 -6.35 6.21 -10.87
CA ALA A 207 -6.08 7.54 -11.41
C ALA A 207 -5.08 8.31 -10.52
N GLU A 208 -5.29 8.31 -9.20
CA GLU A 208 -4.35 8.94 -8.26
C GLU A 208 -2.94 8.34 -8.36
N ARG A 209 -2.83 7.00 -8.53
CA ARG A 209 -1.52 6.34 -8.67
C ARG A 209 -0.81 6.75 -9.95
N VAL A 210 -1.54 6.87 -11.07
CA VAL A 210 -0.92 7.27 -12.34
C VAL A 210 -0.53 8.74 -12.32
N ILE A 211 -1.33 9.63 -11.71
CA ILE A 211 -0.93 11.02 -11.48
C ILE A 211 0.38 11.08 -10.70
N ARG A 212 0.51 10.31 -9.61
CA ARG A 212 1.77 10.24 -8.87
C ARG A 212 2.93 9.73 -9.73
N THR A 213 2.67 8.74 -10.60
CA THR A 213 3.69 8.21 -11.52
C THR A 213 4.15 9.26 -12.53
N LEU A 214 3.20 10.01 -13.10
CA LEU A 214 3.47 11.16 -13.99
C LEU A 214 4.33 12.21 -13.28
N MET A 215 4.02 12.52 -12.02
CA MET A 215 4.83 13.49 -11.27
C MET A 215 6.26 12.96 -11.01
N GLU A 216 6.38 11.76 -10.46
CA GLU A 216 7.66 11.17 -10.04
C GLU A 216 8.62 10.88 -11.21
N MET A 217 8.09 10.46 -12.36
CA MET A 217 8.88 9.97 -13.48
C MET A 217 9.04 10.99 -14.61
N TRP A 218 8.08 11.89 -14.80
CA TRP A 218 8.10 12.87 -15.88
C TRP A 218 8.30 14.29 -15.34
N HIS A 219 7.33 14.81 -14.60
CA HIS A 219 7.34 16.21 -14.19
C HIS A 219 8.58 16.57 -13.36
N ASP A 220 8.96 15.72 -12.41
CA ASP A 220 10.07 16.00 -11.50
C ASP A 220 11.45 15.69 -12.12
N LYS A 221 11.48 15.14 -13.34
CA LYS A 221 12.71 14.75 -14.05
C LYS A 221 13.02 15.65 -15.23
N VAL A 222 12.01 16.26 -15.83
CA VAL A 222 12.16 17.05 -17.06
C VAL A 222 12.07 18.54 -16.75
N PRO A 223 13.10 19.35 -17.08
CA PRO A 223 12.98 20.80 -17.03
C PRO A 223 12.16 21.31 -18.22
N PHE A 224 11.11 22.09 -17.94
CA PHE A 224 10.23 22.63 -18.96
C PHE A 224 10.59 24.08 -19.30
N MET A 225 10.88 24.36 -20.58
CA MET A 225 11.19 25.70 -21.08
C MET A 225 9.94 26.60 -21.11
N ASP A 226 8.85 26.08 -21.66
CA ASP A 226 7.57 26.76 -21.80
C ASP A 226 6.40 25.74 -21.75
N SER A 227 5.17 26.23 -21.91
CA SER A 227 3.96 25.38 -21.83
C SER A 227 3.84 24.42 -23.01
N GLU A 228 4.27 24.83 -24.21
CA GLU A 228 4.21 24.00 -25.41
C GLU A 228 5.20 22.83 -25.31
N HIS A 229 6.43 23.11 -24.86
CA HIS A 229 7.43 22.10 -24.57
C HIS A 229 6.90 21.10 -23.54
N ARG A 230 6.27 21.57 -22.45
CA ARG A 230 5.67 20.67 -21.46
C ARG A 230 4.57 19.78 -22.05
N GLN A 231 3.73 20.29 -22.94
CA GLN A 231 2.71 19.48 -23.62
C GLN A 231 3.34 18.40 -24.51
N LYS A 232 4.36 18.76 -25.31
CA LYS A 232 5.09 17.79 -26.15
C LYS A 232 5.75 16.69 -25.32
N GLU A 233 6.38 17.06 -24.21
CA GLU A 233 7.00 16.10 -23.28
C GLU A 233 5.95 15.20 -22.60
N LEU A 234 4.75 15.71 -22.30
CA LEU A 234 3.66 14.87 -21.81
C LEU A 234 3.27 13.80 -22.84
N CYS A 235 3.08 14.18 -24.11
CA CYS A 235 2.76 13.21 -25.17
C CYS A 235 3.84 12.13 -25.30
N ARG A 236 5.12 12.51 -25.26
CA ARG A 236 6.25 11.56 -25.25
C ARG A 236 6.17 10.60 -24.07
N PHE A 237 5.87 11.12 -22.88
CA PHE A 237 5.76 10.29 -21.69
C PHE A 237 4.56 9.34 -21.74
N VAL A 238 3.40 9.80 -22.21
CA VAL A 238 2.21 8.93 -22.38
C VAL A 238 2.51 7.79 -23.33
N ASN A 239 3.18 8.05 -24.46
CA ASN A 239 3.63 7.00 -25.38
C ASN A 239 4.57 6.02 -24.67
N PHE A 240 5.61 6.51 -23.98
CA PHE A 240 6.50 5.67 -23.19
C PHE A 240 5.77 4.83 -22.14
N TYR A 241 4.79 5.41 -21.44
CA TYR A 241 3.99 4.73 -20.42
C TYR A 241 3.17 3.58 -21.02
N ASN A 242 2.54 3.81 -22.18
CA ASN A 242 1.64 2.87 -22.83
C ASN A 242 2.38 1.77 -23.60
N THR A 243 3.56 2.04 -24.17
CA THR A 243 4.22 1.10 -25.11
C THR A 243 5.57 0.55 -24.65
N VAL A 244 6.21 1.14 -23.63
CA VAL A 244 7.58 0.74 -23.23
C VAL A 244 7.66 0.40 -21.74
N LYS A 245 6.96 1.15 -20.89
CA LYS A 245 7.14 1.04 -19.44
C LYS A 245 6.45 -0.24 -18.91
N PRO A 246 7.16 -1.16 -18.24
CA PRO A 246 6.54 -2.32 -17.62
C PRO A 246 5.70 -1.92 -16.38
N HIS A 247 4.57 -2.59 -16.17
CA HIS A 247 3.68 -2.33 -15.03
C HIS A 247 3.50 -3.55 -14.14
N LYS A 248 3.88 -3.40 -12.86
CA LYS A 248 3.67 -4.45 -11.84
C LYS A 248 2.20 -4.85 -11.68
N GLY A 249 1.27 -3.94 -11.95
CA GLY A 249 -0.17 -4.21 -11.92
C GLY A 249 -0.65 -5.12 -13.05
N LEU A 250 0.15 -5.24 -14.12
CA LEU A 250 -0.08 -6.02 -15.32
C LEU A 250 0.96 -7.16 -15.45
N LYS A 251 1.49 -7.64 -14.33
CA LYS A 251 2.49 -8.72 -14.29
C LYS A 251 3.80 -8.45 -15.08
N GLY A 252 4.06 -7.19 -15.44
CA GLY A 252 5.25 -6.80 -16.20
C GLY A 252 4.92 -6.23 -17.57
N ASP A 253 3.73 -6.53 -18.09
CA ASP A 253 3.30 -6.09 -19.41
C ASP A 253 3.05 -4.58 -19.46
N THR A 254 3.16 -4.03 -20.66
CA THR A 254 2.74 -2.68 -21.02
C THR A 254 1.23 -2.65 -21.30
N PRO A 255 0.56 -1.50 -21.17
CA PRO A 255 -0.85 -1.38 -21.53
C PRO A 255 -1.11 -1.80 -22.98
N PHE A 256 -0.22 -1.44 -23.89
CA PHE A 256 -0.33 -1.82 -25.30
C PHE A 256 -0.28 -3.33 -25.50
N GLU A 257 0.65 -4.04 -24.86
CA GLU A 257 0.71 -5.52 -24.93
C GLU A 257 -0.56 -6.18 -24.38
N VAL A 258 -1.13 -5.64 -23.30
CA VAL A 258 -2.39 -6.15 -22.73
C VAL A 258 -3.55 -5.95 -23.71
N LEU A 259 -3.64 -4.78 -24.35
CA LEU A 259 -4.66 -4.51 -25.36
C LEU A 259 -4.47 -5.40 -26.60
N GLN A 260 -3.24 -5.53 -27.08
CA GLN A 260 -2.91 -6.39 -28.21
C GLN A 260 -3.30 -7.85 -27.91
N ALA A 261 -2.97 -8.36 -26.73
CA ALA A 261 -3.33 -9.70 -26.30
C ALA A 261 -4.85 -9.90 -26.15
N TYR A 262 -5.60 -8.84 -25.80
CA TYR A 262 -7.06 -8.89 -25.73
C TYR A 262 -7.68 -8.94 -27.13
N PHE A 263 -7.30 -8.03 -28.02
CA PHE A 263 -7.89 -7.92 -29.37
C PHE A 263 -7.39 -8.99 -30.36
N SER A 264 -6.27 -9.66 -30.07
CA SER A 264 -5.77 -10.77 -30.89
C SER A 264 -6.44 -12.11 -30.57
N GLN A 265 -7.33 -12.18 -29.58
CA GLN A 265 -8.09 -13.40 -29.30
C GLN A 265 -9.12 -13.63 -30.39
N SER A 266 -9.13 -14.82 -30.97
CA SER A 266 -10.19 -15.22 -31.91
C SER A 266 -11.54 -15.12 -31.21
N VAL A 267 -12.47 -14.36 -31.81
CA VAL A 267 -13.87 -14.36 -31.37
C VAL A 267 -14.41 -15.76 -31.61
N VAL A 268 -14.66 -16.51 -30.54
CA VAL A 268 -15.32 -17.82 -30.58
C VAL A 268 -16.83 -17.63 -30.68
#